data_AF-A0A7W0RWW6-F1
#
_entry.id   AF-A0A7W0RWW6-F1
#
_cell.length_a   1.000
_cell.length_b   1.000
_cell.length_c   1.000
_cell.angle_alpha   90.00
_cell.angle_beta   90.00
_cell.angle_gamma   90.00
#
_symmetry.space_group_name_H-M   'P 1'
#
loop_
_entity.id
_entity.type
_entity.pdbx_description
1 polymer ?
#
loop_
_entity_poly.entity_id
_entity_poly.type
_entity_poly.pdbx_seq_one_letter_code
_entity_poly.pdbx_strand_id
1 'polypeptide(L)'
;MARRLPIVALALCAALLMTACGAQGVKLADDDPNRAGAVLFAERCSGCHSLEVAGAQGSASDVGDRERTDGPSFDTRKEEVADVLYAIRNGGFSGAIMPENIATGREAQAIAEFLAEYSGRKAAEG
;
A
#
# COMPACT_ATOMS: atom_id res chain seq x y z
N MET A 1 -0.10 44.81 36.56
CA MET A 1 -0.63 43.45 36.78
C MET A 1 -0.96 42.82 35.44
N ALA A 2 -0.63 41.53 35.30
CA ALA A 2 -0.39 40.83 34.05
C ALA A 2 -1.62 40.66 33.13
N ARG A 3 -1.35 40.81 31.82
CA ARG A 3 -2.19 40.41 30.69
C ARG A 3 -2.57 38.93 30.83
N ARG A 4 -3.86 38.65 31.05
CA ARG A 4 -4.40 37.29 30.98
C ARG A 4 -4.88 37.03 29.55
N LEU A 5 -3.96 36.58 28.69
CA LEU A 5 -4.32 35.99 27.40
C LEU A 5 -5.01 34.63 27.68
N PRO A 6 -6.16 34.32 27.07
CA PRO A 6 -6.87 33.07 27.34
C PRO A 6 -6.10 31.89 26.73
N ILE A 7 -5.64 30.99 27.60
CA ILE A 7 -4.85 29.76 27.32
C ILE A 7 -5.65 28.72 26.49
N VAL A 8 -6.92 29.00 26.16
CA VAL A 8 -7.83 28.06 25.51
C VAL A 8 -7.52 27.83 24.02
N ALA A 9 -6.76 28.72 23.37
CA ALA A 9 -6.47 28.59 21.94
C ALA A 9 -5.40 27.53 21.58
N LEU A 10 -4.63 27.01 22.55
CA LEU A 10 -3.50 26.11 22.26
C LEU A 10 -3.87 24.61 22.25
N ALA A 11 -5.05 24.24 22.76
CA ALA A 11 -5.46 22.84 22.87
C ALA A 11 -6.03 22.24 21.56
N LEU A 12 -6.33 23.07 20.56
CA LEU A 12 -6.98 22.62 19.32
C LEU A 12 -6.00 22.15 18.22
N CYS A 13 -4.68 22.37 18.38
CA CYS A 13 -3.69 22.02 17.36
C CYS A 13 -3.10 20.60 17.50
N ALA A 14 -3.34 19.88 18.59
CA ALA A 14 -2.68 18.60 18.86
C ALA A 14 -3.38 17.36 18.26
N ALA A 15 -4.55 17.51 17.63
CA ALA A 15 -5.35 16.38 17.15
C ALA A 15 -5.06 15.92 15.70
N LEU A 16 -4.16 16.58 14.97
CA LEU A 16 -3.92 16.32 13.54
C LEU A 16 -2.75 15.36 13.24
N LEU A 17 -2.09 14.79 14.24
CA LEU A 17 -0.87 14.00 14.04
C LEU A 17 -1.08 12.47 13.93
N MET A 18 -2.32 11.98 13.85
CA MET A 18 -2.62 10.53 13.99
C MET A 18 -3.01 9.80 12.69
N THR A 19 -2.86 10.39 11.51
CA THR A 19 -3.27 9.72 10.23
C THR A 19 -2.14 9.07 9.43
N ALA A 20 -0.93 8.91 10.00
CA ALA A 20 0.24 8.53 9.22
C ALA A 20 0.52 7.00 9.12
N CYS A 21 -0.16 6.13 9.87
CA CYS A 21 0.19 4.70 9.90
C CYS A 21 0.19 3.98 8.53
N GLY A 22 -0.49 4.49 7.50
CA GLY A 22 -0.54 3.87 6.17
C GLY A 22 0.51 4.36 5.16
N ALA A 23 1.06 5.57 5.35
CA ALA A 23 1.99 6.17 4.38
C ALA A 23 3.46 6.02 4.79
N GLN A 24 3.76 5.57 6.02
CA GLN A 24 5.14 5.42 6.47
C GLN A 24 5.85 4.39 5.56
N GLY A 25 6.78 4.84 4.73
CA GLY A 25 7.59 3.96 3.85
C GLY A 25 7.25 4.02 2.36
N VAL A 26 6.20 4.72 1.94
CA VAL A 26 5.96 5.00 0.52
C VAL A 26 7.05 5.93 0.01
N LYS A 27 7.78 5.51 -1.03
CA LYS A 27 8.95 6.21 -1.59
C LYS A 27 8.60 7.18 -2.74
N LEU A 28 7.31 7.37 -3.03
CA LEU A 28 6.83 8.28 -4.08
C LEU A 28 6.69 9.72 -3.54
N ALA A 29 7.01 10.70 -4.39
CA ALA A 29 6.83 12.12 -4.09
C ALA A 29 5.34 12.46 -3.93
N ASP A 30 5.03 13.46 -3.08
CA ASP A 30 3.65 13.81 -2.73
C ASP A 30 2.75 14.18 -3.92
N ASP A 31 3.34 14.66 -5.01
CA ASP A 31 2.68 15.05 -6.26
C ASP A 31 2.71 13.95 -7.35
N ASP A 32 3.28 12.77 -7.06
CA ASP A 32 3.27 11.64 -7.98
C ASP A 32 1.83 11.14 -8.18
N PRO A 33 1.35 10.99 -9.43
CA PRO A 33 -0.03 10.57 -9.71
C PRO A 33 -0.35 9.17 -9.15
N ASN A 34 0.64 8.30 -8.95
CA ASN A 34 0.47 6.95 -8.43
C ASN A 34 0.57 6.87 -6.90
N ARG A 35 0.88 7.97 -6.21
CA ARG A 35 1.07 7.93 -4.75
C ARG A 35 -0.18 7.48 -4.01
N ALA A 36 -1.36 7.86 -4.46
CA ALA A 36 -2.61 7.40 -3.87
C ALA A 36 -2.73 5.86 -3.94
N GLY A 37 -2.39 5.26 -5.09
CA GLY A 37 -2.36 3.81 -5.26
C GLY A 37 -1.32 3.13 -4.37
N ALA A 38 -0.14 3.74 -4.21
CA ALA A 38 0.92 3.23 -3.34
C ALA A 38 0.51 3.22 -1.85
N VAL A 39 -0.12 4.30 -1.37
CA VAL A 39 -0.65 4.38 -0.01
C VAL A 39 -1.75 3.35 0.21
N LEU A 40 -2.71 3.23 -0.71
CA LEU A 40 -3.76 2.22 -0.63
C LEU A 40 -3.19 0.79 -0.61
N PHE A 41 -2.16 0.52 -1.43
CA PHE A 41 -1.47 -0.76 -1.41
C PHE A 41 -0.79 -1.02 -0.06
N ALA A 42 -0.10 -0.04 0.50
CA ALA A 42 0.54 -0.14 1.81
C ALA A 42 -0.49 -0.40 2.93
N GLU A 43 -1.66 0.23 2.88
CA GLU A 43 -2.71 0.07 3.88
C GLU A 43 -3.46 -1.27 3.80
N ARG A 44 -3.62 -1.81 2.59
CA ARG A 44 -4.55 -2.93 2.33
C ARG A 44 -3.86 -4.24 1.94
N CYS A 45 -2.69 -4.17 1.32
CA CYS A 45 -2.05 -5.32 0.68
C CYS A 45 -0.73 -5.72 1.34
N SER A 46 -0.10 -4.80 2.07
CA SER A 46 1.25 -4.98 2.66
C SER A 46 1.36 -6.10 3.69
N GLY A 47 0.24 -6.58 4.23
CA GLY A 47 0.23 -7.70 5.18
C GLY A 47 0.58 -9.05 4.55
N CYS A 48 0.41 -9.20 3.23
CA CYS A 48 0.71 -10.44 2.49
C CYS A 48 1.69 -10.22 1.33
N HIS A 49 1.76 -9.00 0.79
CA HIS A 49 2.54 -8.71 -0.41
C HIS A 49 3.70 -7.76 -0.11
N SER A 50 4.84 -8.04 -0.72
CA SER A 50 6.00 -7.14 -0.71
C SER A 50 6.05 -6.28 -1.97
N LEU A 51 6.37 -5.01 -1.79
CA LEU A 51 6.71 -4.06 -2.84
C LEU A 51 7.48 -2.88 -2.23
N GLU A 52 8.76 -2.75 -2.57
CA GLU A 52 9.70 -1.87 -1.89
C GLU A 52 9.33 -0.39 -2.02
N VAL A 53 8.81 0.04 -3.18
CA VAL A 53 8.43 1.44 -3.42
C VAL A 53 7.21 1.86 -2.59
N ALA A 54 6.36 0.91 -2.19
CA ALA A 54 5.26 1.15 -1.26
C ALA A 54 5.67 0.93 0.20
N GLY A 55 6.93 0.55 0.47
CA GLY A 55 7.37 0.20 1.80
C GLY A 55 6.70 -1.05 2.36
N ALA A 56 6.25 -1.98 1.51
CA ALA A 56 5.55 -3.19 1.91
C ALA A 56 6.50 -4.41 1.95
N GLN A 57 6.39 -5.24 3.00
CA GLN A 57 7.24 -6.43 3.23
C GLN A 57 6.43 -7.67 3.64
N GLY A 58 5.19 -7.82 3.16
CA GLY A 58 4.31 -8.91 3.60
C GLY A 58 4.61 -10.29 3.02
N SER A 59 5.48 -10.40 2.01
CA SER A 59 5.91 -11.69 1.45
C SER A 59 7.21 -12.15 2.12
N ALA A 60 7.38 -13.45 2.34
CA ALA A 60 8.68 -13.98 2.75
C ALA A 60 9.80 -13.63 1.76
N SER A 61 10.95 -13.26 2.33
CA SER A 61 12.20 -12.98 1.62
C SER A 61 12.82 -14.25 1.03
N ASP A 62 12.69 -15.36 1.73
CA ASP A 62 13.24 -16.66 1.37
C ASP A 62 12.14 -17.67 1.08
N VAL A 63 12.37 -18.56 0.10
CA VAL A 63 11.36 -19.56 -0.29
C VAL A 63 11.12 -20.57 0.84
N GLY A 64 12.12 -20.84 1.68
CA GLY A 64 12.02 -21.77 2.80
C GLY A 64 11.13 -21.27 3.95
N ASP A 65 10.97 -19.95 4.07
CA ASP A 65 10.23 -19.31 5.15
C ASP A 65 8.82 -18.87 4.72
N ARG A 66 8.42 -19.23 3.50
CA ARG A 66 7.11 -18.88 2.96
C ARG A 66 5.98 -19.48 3.76
N GLU A 67 5.11 -18.62 4.29
CA GLU A 67 3.86 -19.07 4.89
C GLU A 67 2.77 -19.24 3.84
N ARG A 68 1.74 -20.03 4.17
CA ARG A 68 0.61 -20.24 3.26
C ARG A 68 -0.10 -18.93 2.92
N THR A 69 -0.10 -17.97 3.85
CA THR A 69 -0.73 -16.66 3.72
C THR A 69 0.10 -15.64 2.94
N ASP A 70 1.34 -15.97 2.58
CA ASP A 70 2.19 -15.06 1.83
C ASP A 70 1.67 -14.88 0.40
N GLY A 71 1.52 -13.62 0.02
CA GLY A 71 1.35 -13.22 -1.36
C GLY A 71 2.69 -13.24 -2.12
N PRO A 72 2.66 -13.22 -3.46
CA PRO A 72 3.84 -12.93 -4.26
C PRO A 72 4.45 -11.57 -3.92
N SER A 73 5.78 -11.48 -4.01
CA SER A 73 6.45 -10.18 -4.05
C SER A 73 6.30 -9.56 -5.44
N PHE A 74 5.79 -8.33 -5.47
CA PHE A 74 5.67 -7.54 -6.69
C PHE A 74 6.96 -6.79 -7.03
N ASP A 75 8.02 -6.91 -6.22
CA ASP A 75 9.32 -6.38 -6.61
C ASP A 75 9.87 -7.09 -7.86
N THR A 76 9.62 -8.39 -7.99
CA THR A 76 10.11 -9.24 -9.08
C THR A 76 9.01 -9.71 -10.02
N ARG A 77 7.75 -9.78 -9.56
CA ARG A 77 6.61 -10.13 -10.40
C ARG A 77 6.01 -8.88 -11.02
N LYS A 78 5.96 -8.81 -12.34
CA LYS A 78 5.24 -7.75 -13.07
C LYS A 78 3.74 -8.06 -13.10
N GLU A 79 2.93 -7.03 -12.90
CA GLU A 79 1.48 -7.07 -12.99
C GLU A 79 0.95 -6.15 -14.10
N GLU A 80 -0.24 -6.48 -14.60
CA GLU A 80 -1.01 -5.65 -15.51
C GLU A 80 -2.31 -5.19 -14.84
N VAL A 81 -2.84 -4.03 -15.23
CA VAL A 81 -4.04 -3.43 -14.59
C VAL A 81 -5.22 -4.41 -14.54
N ALA A 82 -5.50 -5.11 -15.65
CA ALA A 82 -6.63 -6.03 -15.74
C ALA A 82 -6.51 -7.22 -14.78
N ASP A 83 -5.29 -7.73 -14.63
CA ASP A 83 -4.96 -8.86 -13.76
C ASP A 83 -5.10 -8.48 -12.28
N VAL A 84 -4.63 -7.29 -11.91
CA VAL A 84 -4.79 -6.78 -10.54
C VAL A 84 -6.26 -6.56 -10.22
N LEU A 85 -7.03 -5.95 -11.12
CA LEU A 85 -8.47 -5.73 -10.89
C LEU A 85 -9.23 -7.05 -10.75
N TYR A 86 -8.86 -8.07 -11.54
CA TYR A 86 -9.40 -9.41 -11.40
C TYR A 86 -9.05 -10.00 -10.03
N ALA A 87 -7.79 -9.96 -9.62
CA ALA A 87 -7.34 -10.50 -8.34
C ALA A 87 -8.02 -9.81 -7.15
N ILE A 88 -8.09 -8.47 -7.13
CA ILE A 88 -8.76 -7.71 -6.07
C ILE A 88 -10.23 -8.12 -5.95
N ARG A 89 -10.93 -8.28 -7.07
CA ARG A 89 -12.36 -8.63 -7.07
C ARG A 89 -12.62 -10.05 -6.57
N ASN A 90 -11.76 -11.00 -6.91
CA ASN A 90 -12.02 -12.43 -6.72
C ASN A 90 -11.24 -13.08 -5.58
N GLY A 91 -10.43 -12.31 -4.83
CA GLY A 91 -9.59 -12.88 -3.77
C GLY A 91 -8.34 -13.59 -4.30
N GLY A 92 -7.68 -12.96 -5.26
CA GLY A 92 -6.58 -13.54 -6.03
C GLY A 92 -7.06 -14.47 -7.15
N PHE A 93 -6.13 -15.03 -7.90
CA PHE A 93 -6.45 -15.93 -9.02
C PHE A 93 -7.04 -17.28 -8.58
N SER A 94 -6.84 -17.67 -7.32
CA SER A 94 -7.41 -18.88 -6.74
C SER A 94 -8.65 -18.63 -5.88
N GLY A 95 -8.89 -17.41 -5.41
CA GLY A 95 -9.94 -17.09 -4.44
C GLY A 95 -9.74 -17.71 -3.05
N ALA A 96 -8.58 -18.33 -2.78
CA ALA A 96 -8.43 -19.22 -1.63
C ALA A 96 -7.93 -18.53 -0.35
N ILE A 97 -7.18 -17.43 -0.48
CA ILE A 97 -6.40 -16.84 0.64
C ILE A 97 -6.51 -15.32 0.65
N MET A 98 -6.26 -14.68 -0.50
CA MET A 98 -6.41 -13.24 -0.61
C MET A 98 -7.90 -12.88 -0.44
N PRO A 99 -8.25 -11.90 0.41
CA PRO A 99 -9.64 -11.49 0.57
C PRO A 99 -10.21 -10.89 -0.71
N GLU A 100 -11.45 -11.26 -1.05
CA GLU A 100 -12.18 -10.63 -2.15
C GLU A 100 -12.59 -9.19 -1.80
N ASN A 101 -12.65 -8.33 -2.82
CA ASN A 101 -13.12 -6.94 -2.74
C ASN A 101 -12.43 -6.10 -1.65
N ILE A 102 -11.15 -6.39 -1.36
CA ILE A 102 -10.36 -5.66 -0.36
C ILE A 102 -10.22 -4.15 -0.67
N ALA A 103 -10.40 -3.79 -1.94
CA ALA A 103 -10.62 -2.44 -2.43
C ALA A 103 -11.65 -2.47 -3.55
N THR A 104 -12.36 -1.36 -3.80
CA THR A 104 -13.40 -1.29 -4.84
C THR A 104 -13.37 0.04 -5.58
N GLY A 105 -14.04 0.08 -6.74
CA GLY A 105 -14.18 1.30 -7.53
C GLY A 105 -12.84 1.98 -7.84
N ARG A 106 -12.74 3.27 -7.51
CA ARG A 106 -11.53 4.07 -7.78
C ARG A 106 -10.32 3.63 -6.97
N GLU A 107 -10.50 3.07 -5.78
CA GLU A 107 -9.38 2.59 -4.96
C GLU A 107 -8.74 1.37 -5.61
N ALA A 108 -9.55 0.41 -6.07
CA ALA A 108 -9.06 -0.75 -6.80
C ALA A 108 -8.32 -0.36 -8.10
N GLN A 109 -8.86 0.63 -8.83
CA GLN A 109 -8.21 1.17 -10.03
C GLN A 109 -6.86 1.80 -9.71
N ALA A 110 -6.78 2.64 -8.67
CA ALA A 110 -5.54 3.29 -8.27
C ALA A 110 -4.46 2.28 -7.84
N ILE A 111 -4.83 1.23 -7.10
CA ILE A 111 -3.92 0.13 -6.76
C ILE A 111 -3.43 -0.59 -8.02
N ALA A 112 -4.33 -0.86 -8.96
CA ALA A 112 -4.00 -1.56 -10.21
C ALA A 112 -3.06 -0.76 -11.11
N GLU A 113 -3.28 0.53 -11.27
CA GLU A 113 -2.41 1.44 -12.02
C GLU A 113 -1.03 1.55 -11.38
N PHE A 114 -1.00 1.72 -10.05
CA PHE A 114 0.25 1.74 -9.29
C PHE A 114 1.03 0.43 -9.44
N LEU A 115 0.40 -0.73 -9.28
CA LEU A 115 1.08 -2.02 -9.47
C LEU A 115 1.55 -2.21 -10.90
N ALA A 116 0.74 -1.83 -11.89
CA ALA A 116 1.14 -1.91 -13.29
C ALA A 116 2.34 -1.02 -13.61
N GLU A 117 2.54 0.11 -12.93
CA GLU A 117 3.69 0.98 -13.13
C GLU A 117 4.95 0.51 -12.38
N TYR A 118 4.80 0.04 -11.13
CA TYR A 118 5.95 -0.16 -10.23
C TYR A 118 6.36 -1.60 -9.99
N SER A 119 5.50 -2.58 -10.31
CA SER A 119 5.84 -3.99 -10.12
C SER A 119 6.90 -4.49 -11.10
N GLY A 120 7.61 -5.55 -10.73
CA GLY A 120 8.62 -6.25 -11.53
C GLY A 120 9.95 -5.51 -11.72
N ARG A 121 10.15 -4.34 -11.10
CA ARG A 121 11.34 -3.50 -11.34
C ARG A 121 12.65 -4.17 -10.95
N LYS A 122 12.70 -4.96 -9.87
CA LYS A 122 13.93 -5.66 -9.47
C LYS A 122 14.27 -6.85 -10.39
N ALA A 123 13.30 -7.36 -11.14
CA ALA A 123 13.56 -8.39 -12.15
C ALA A 123 14.17 -7.81 -13.44
N ALA A 124 13.98 -6.51 -13.72
CA ALA A 124 14.54 -5.83 -14.88
C ALA A 124 15.97 -5.32 -14.68
N GLU A 125 16.49 -5.38 -13.45
CA GLU A 125 17.82 -4.91 -13.05
C GLU A 125 18.90 -6.02 -13.04
N GLY A 126 18.55 -7.25 -13.42
CA GLY A 126 19.46 -8.41 -13.51
C GLY A 126 19.60 -8.93 -14.93
#